data_AF-A0A1W9Q4F1-F1
#
_entry.id   AF-A0A1W9Q4F1-F1
#
_cell.length_a   1.000
_cell.length_b   1.000
_cell.length_c   1.000
_cell.angle_alpha   90.00
_cell.angle_beta   90.00
_cell.angle_gamma   90.00
#
_symmetry.space_group_name_H-M   'P 1'
#
loop_
_entity.id
_entity.type
_entity.pdbx_description
1 polymer ?
#
loop_
_entity_poly.entity_id
_entity_poly.type
_entity_poly.pdbx_seq_one_letter_code
_entity_poly.pdbx_strand_id
1 'polypeptide(L)'
;EPTVRKFAEYLANPCPPVTQKNERMILTRLTLVLLKPWYSAKVTPMAAETSFGLPSGHSQTAASVWGMVAGYYRRARAWVAAVLLVLFIGLSRLYLGVHFPHDVLTGWLIGGLILWAFLRYWDSVAAWAKTLTFGKQIGAAFLLSGGLVLVGGLIVTGLSGWTMPVEWMQNAARAGDELPAPVSMNSLLTTTGALFGLLTGLAWMEQRGGYDASGLAWKRAVRYLIGLVGIAIFYIGLKMIFPSGENLTAYAFRFVRYTLVGAWISGGAPWMFITLQLANNPKR
;
A
#
# COMPACT_ATOMS: atom_id res chain seq x y z
N GLU A 1 11.39 -4.33 -31.18
CA GLU A 1 10.95 -4.44 -29.77
C GLU A 1 9.66 -3.64 -29.57
N PRO A 2 8.61 -4.19 -28.93
CA PRO A 2 7.31 -3.52 -28.80
C PRO A 2 7.36 -2.18 -28.03
N THR A 3 8.36 -2.00 -27.16
CA THR A 3 8.62 -0.78 -26.39
C THR A 3 9.07 0.38 -27.29
N VAL A 4 9.98 0.11 -28.24
CA VAL A 4 10.48 1.10 -29.21
C VAL A 4 9.38 1.54 -30.17
N ARG A 5 8.46 0.63 -30.53
CA ARG A 5 7.35 0.92 -31.44
C ARG A 5 6.32 1.88 -30.84
N LYS A 6 5.99 1.71 -29.54
CA LYS A 6 5.12 2.64 -28.80
C LYS A 6 5.76 4.01 -28.61
N PHE A 7 7.08 4.06 -28.39
CA PHE A 7 7.81 5.32 -28.27
C PHE A 7 7.86 6.09 -29.60
N ALA A 8 8.02 5.39 -30.72
CA ALA A 8 7.99 5.98 -32.06
C ALA A 8 6.60 6.50 -32.47
N GLU A 9 5.52 5.77 -32.15
CA GLU A 9 4.14 6.24 -32.38
C GLU A 9 3.80 7.51 -31.58
N TYR A 10 4.39 7.68 -30.40
CA TYR A 10 4.19 8.86 -29.55
C TYR A 10 4.93 10.09 -30.06
N LEU A 11 6.13 9.92 -30.62
CA LEU A 11 6.92 11.00 -31.23
C LEU A 11 6.34 11.48 -32.57
N ALA A 12 5.64 10.60 -33.30
CA ALA A 12 5.07 10.91 -34.62
C ALA A 12 3.79 11.78 -34.56
N ASN A 13 3.18 11.94 -33.38
CA ASN A 13 1.96 12.73 -33.19
C ASN A 13 2.18 13.84 -32.14
N PRO A 14 2.84 14.97 -32.49
CA PRO A 14 2.87 16.14 -31.61
C PRO A 14 1.44 16.67 -31.44
N CYS A 15 0.89 16.55 -30.23
CA CYS A 15 -0.44 17.06 -29.88
C CYS A 15 -0.50 18.60 -30.07
N PRO A 16 -1.64 19.19 -30.49
CA PRO A 16 -1.73 20.61 -30.83
C PRO A 16 -1.59 21.50 -29.58
N PRO A 17 -1.28 22.81 -29.75
CA PRO A 17 -1.05 23.72 -28.63
C PRO A 17 -2.26 23.78 -27.69
N VAL A 18 -1.97 23.72 -26.39
CA VAL A 18 -2.97 23.75 -25.32
C VAL A 18 -3.56 25.16 -25.19
N THR A 19 -4.57 25.46 -26.00
CA THR A 19 -5.61 26.44 -25.66
C THR A 19 -6.82 25.68 -25.15
N GLN A 20 -6.94 25.49 -23.84
CA GLN A 20 -8.17 24.96 -23.24
C GLN A 20 -8.63 25.83 -22.07
N LYS A 21 -9.55 26.72 -22.42
CA LYS A 21 -10.44 27.50 -21.57
C LYS A 21 -11.55 26.54 -21.11
N ASN A 22 -11.52 26.05 -19.86
CA ASN A 22 -12.63 25.30 -19.26
C ASN A 22 -12.56 25.40 -17.73
N GLU A 23 -13.61 25.88 -17.10
CA GLU A 23 -13.66 26.25 -15.66
C GLU A 23 -13.74 25.05 -14.70
N ARG A 24 -13.93 23.82 -15.20
CA ARG A 24 -13.79 22.57 -14.41
C ARG A 24 -12.34 22.25 -14.00
N MET A 25 -11.39 23.10 -14.39
CA MET A 25 -9.96 22.89 -14.19
C MET A 25 -9.45 23.39 -12.84
N ILE A 26 -10.23 24.10 -12.01
CA ILE A 26 -9.72 24.69 -10.75
C ILE A 26 -9.47 23.60 -9.70
N LEU A 27 -10.44 22.69 -9.50
CA LEU A 27 -10.27 21.54 -8.60
C LEU A 27 -9.15 20.65 -9.11
N THR A 28 -9.16 20.26 -10.39
CA THR A 28 -8.10 19.45 -10.99
C THR A 28 -6.74 20.14 -10.92
N ARG A 29 -6.64 21.46 -11.13
CA ARG A 29 -5.39 22.22 -10.97
C ARG A 29 -4.95 22.30 -9.52
N LEU A 30 -5.86 22.45 -8.55
CA LEU A 30 -5.49 22.41 -7.13
C LEU A 30 -4.97 21.03 -6.74
N THR A 31 -5.62 19.95 -7.17
CA THR A 31 -5.14 18.58 -6.94
C THR A 31 -3.80 18.36 -7.65
N LEU A 32 -3.61 18.85 -8.88
CA LEU A 32 -2.37 18.69 -9.65
C LEU A 32 -1.21 19.58 -9.17
N VAL A 33 -1.50 20.74 -8.58
CA VAL A 33 -0.49 21.60 -7.93
C VAL A 33 0.00 20.97 -6.63
N LEU A 34 -0.86 20.22 -5.93
CA LEU A 34 -0.52 19.44 -4.74
C LEU A 34 0.06 18.05 -5.08
N LEU A 35 -0.25 17.49 -6.25
CA LEU A 35 0.24 16.21 -6.77
C LEU A 35 1.40 16.41 -7.76
N LYS A 36 2.28 17.41 -7.53
CA LYS A 36 3.48 17.57 -8.34
C LYS A 36 4.33 16.28 -8.25
N PRO A 37 4.60 15.59 -9.36
CA PRO A 37 5.50 14.47 -9.35
C PRO A 37 6.96 14.93 -9.23
N TRP A 38 7.77 13.94 -8.89
CA TRP A 38 9.14 13.90 -8.38
C TRP A 38 10.24 14.46 -9.30
N TYR A 39 9.91 15.23 -10.33
CA TYR A 39 10.89 15.65 -11.33
C TYR A 39 11.13 17.15 -11.30
N SER A 40 12.13 17.55 -10.51
CA SER A 40 12.94 18.70 -10.93
C SER A 40 13.86 18.22 -12.04
N ALA A 41 13.85 18.88 -13.21
CA ALA A 41 14.82 18.63 -14.26
C ALA A 41 16.29 18.86 -13.81
N LYS A 42 16.48 19.44 -12.62
CA LYS A 42 17.78 19.71 -11.99
C LYS A 42 18.34 18.55 -11.17
N VAL A 43 17.55 17.50 -10.88
CA VAL A 43 17.96 16.38 -10.04
C VAL A 43 17.86 15.08 -10.84
N THR A 44 18.92 14.29 -10.81
CA THR A 44 18.98 12.95 -11.43
C THR A 44 18.42 11.91 -10.46
N PRO A 45 17.28 11.26 -10.77
CA PRO A 45 16.71 10.22 -9.91
C PRO A 45 17.59 8.96 -9.92
N MET A 46 17.73 8.31 -8.77
CA MET A 46 18.52 7.08 -8.60
C MET A 46 17.66 5.82 -8.40
N ALA A 47 16.33 5.99 -8.37
CA ALA A 47 15.37 4.89 -8.25
C ALA A 47 14.08 5.23 -9.01
N ALA A 48 13.42 4.21 -9.57
CA ALA A 48 12.14 4.36 -10.25
C ALA A 48 10.97 4.34 -9.25
N GLU A 49 10.00 5.23 -9.45
CA GLU A 49 8.72 5.25 -8.73
C GLU A 49 7.59 5.42 -9.74
N THR A 50 6.52 4.65 -9.56
CA THR A 50 5.43 4.54 -10.54
C THR A 50 4.18 5.33 -10.14
N SER A 51 4.16 5.91 -8.94
CA SER A 51 2.98 6.52 -8.32
C SER A 51 3.22 7.97 -7.90
N PHE A 52 2.15 8.73 -7.62
CA PHE A 52 2.26 10.13 -7.20
C PHE A 52 3.23 10.36 -6.02
N GLY A 53 3.96 11.48 -6.03
CA GLY A 53 5.01 11.77 -5.04
C GLY A 53 4.47 12.21 -3.68
N LEU A 54 3.32 12.87 -3.67
CA LEU A 54 2.67 13.37 -2.46
C LEU A 54 1.45 12.51 -2.08
N PRO A 55 1.37 12.02 -0.83
CA PRO A 55 2.43 11.97 0.18
C PRO A 55 3.46 10.87 -0.13
N SER A 56 4.65 10.98 0.46
CA SER A 56 5.64 9.90 0.38
C SER A 56 5.14 8.64 1.12
N GLY A 57 4.80 7.59 0.36
CA GLY A 57 4.31 6.33 0.92
C GLY A 57 5.30 5.62 1.84
N HIS A 58 6.60 5.71 1.54
CA HIS A 58 7.67 5.20 2.40
C HIS A 58 7.72 5.94 3.74
N SER A 59 7.63 7.28 3.71
CA SER A 59 7.64 8.11 4.90
C SER A 59 6.39 7.88 5.77
N GLN A 60 5.23 7.78 5.13
CA GLN A 60 3.96 7.47 5.79
C GLN A 60 3.97 6.09 6.45
N THR A 61 4.38 5.05 5.72
CA THR A 61 4.42 3.67 6.23
C THR A 61 5.47 3.52 7.33
N ALA A 62 6.63 4.16 7.20
CA ALA A 62 7.64 4.15 8.24
C ALA A 62 7.11 4.76 9.54
N ALA A 63 6.51 5.95 9.48
CA ALA A 63 5.97 6.63 10.65
C ALA A 63 4.89 5.81 11.36
N SER A 64 3.97 5.20 10.60
CA SER A 64 2.89 4.40 11.19
C SER A 64 3.38 3.07 11.75
N VAL A 65 4.15 2.29 10.98
CA VAL A 65 4.58 0.93 11.39
C VAL A 65 5.61 0.98 12.51
N TRP A 66 6.69 1.77 12.37
CA TRP A 66 7.73 1.83 13.40
C TRP A 66 7.24 2.51 14.66
N GLY A 67 6.36 3.51 14.53
CA GLY A 67 5.68 4.10 15.66
C GLY A 67 4.75 3.12 16.38
N MET A 68 4.06 2.22 15.66
CA MET A 68 3.25 1.16 16.27
C MET A 68 4.12 0.18 17.07
N VAL A 69 5.26 -0.23 16.52
CA VAL A 69 6.23 -1.08 17.22
C VAL A 69 6.74 -0.38 18.49
N ALA A 70 7.10 0.90 18.43
CA ALA A 70 7.50 1.67 19.60
C ALA A 70 6.38 1.78 20.65
N GLY A 71 5.15 2.03 20.20
CA GLY A 71 3.95 2.07 21.03
C GLY A 71 3.64 0.73 21.71
N TYR A 72 3.92 -0.39 21.07
CA TYR A 72 3.77 -1.72 21.65
C TYR A 72 4.75 -1.97 22.80
N TYR A 73 6.04 -1.64 22.61
CA TYR A 73 7.05 -1.84 23.65
C TYR A 73 6.98 -0.82 24.80
N ARG A 74 6.40 0.37 24.57
CA ARG A 74 6.23 1.46 25.56
C ARG A 74 7.53 1.88 26.27
N ARG A 75 8.70 1.71 25.64
CA ARG A 75 10.01 2.09 26.19
C ARG A 75 10.57 3.31 25.45
N ALA A 76 11.17 4.26 26.18
CA ALA A 76 11.76 5.47 25.60
C ALA A 76 12.78 5.13 24.48
N ARG A 77 13.66 4.14 24.71
CA ARG A 77 14.62 3.68 23.69
C ARG A 77 13.98 3.15 22.40
N ALA A 78 12.78 2.57 22.48
CA ALA A 78 12.07 2.07 21.30
C ALA A 78 11.49 3.23 20.48
N TRP A 79 10.99 4.27 21.14
CA TRP A 79 10.58 5.51 20.48
C TRP A 79 11.75 6.23 19.83
N VAL A 80 12.89 6.35 20.53
CA VAL A 80 14.12 6.94 19.94
C VAL A 80 14.55 6.17 18.70
N ALA A 81 14.62 4.84 18.77
CA ALA A 81 14.97 4.01 17.62
C ALA A 81 13.98 4.17 16.45
N ALA A 82 12.68 4.18 16.73
CA ALA A 82 11.65 4.38 15.72
C ALA A 82 11.76 5.75 15.05
N VAL A 83 11.94 6.83 15.82
CA VAL A 83 12.10 8.19 15.29
C VAL A 83 13.33 8.28 14.39
N LEU A 84 14.48 7.74 14.83
CA LEU A 84 15.70 7.72 14.01
C LEU A 84 15.50 6.94 12.71
N LEU A 85 14.84 5.78 12.78
CA LEU A 85 14.59 4.97 11.60
C LEU A 85 13.61 5.64 10.62
N VAL A 86 12.55 6.27 11.12
CA VAL A 86 11.60 7.07 10.31
C VAL A 86 12.31 8.25 9.64
N LEU A 87 13.22 8.90 10.36
CA LEU A 87 14.02 10.00 9.83
C LEU A 87 14.97 9.51 8.73
N PHE A 88 15.72 8.42 8.94
CA PHE A 88 16.61 7.87 7.92
C PHE A 88 15.86 7.35 6.68
N ILE A 89 14.68 6.76 6.85
CA ILE A 89 13.84 6.36 5.72
C ILE A 89 13.37 7.60 4.94
N GLY A 90 12.94 8.67 5.62
CA GLY A 90 12.57 9.91 4.93
C GLY A 90 13.74 10.57 4.20
N LEU A 91 14.92 10.61 4.82
CA LEU A 91 16.14 11.15 4.22
C LEU A 91 16.61 10.33 3.01
N SER A 92 16.48 8.99 3.04
CA SER A 92 16.84 8.16 1.89
C SER A 92 15.98 8.49 0.66
N ARG A 93 14.72 8.88 0.86
CA ARG A 93 13.82 9.32 -0.22
C ARG A 93 14.25 10.65 -0.86
N LEU A 94 14.80 11.57 -0.07
CA LEU A 94 15.39 12.81 -0.58
C LEU A 94 16.70 12.53 -1.31
N TYR A 95 17.55 11.67 -0.74
CA TYR A 95 18.83 11.28 -1.32
C TYR A 95 18.68 10.59 -2.68
N LEU A 96 17.69 9.68 -2.82
CA LEU A 96 17.39 9.00 -4.08
C LEU A 96 16.77 9.92 -5.14
N GLY A 97 16.44 11.17 -4.80
CA GLY A 97 15.88 12.15 -5.72
C GLY A 97 14.46 11.81 -6.18
N VAL A 98 13.71 11.07 -5.37
CA VAL A 98 12.37 10.54 -5.70
C VAL A 98 11.23 11.24 -4.96
N HIS A 99 11.55 12.14 -4.02
CA HIS A 99 10.57 12.94 -3.28
C HIS A 99 11.15 14.32 -2.94
N PHE A 100 10.28 15.32 -2.87
CA PHE A 100 10.60 16.60 -2.28
C PHE A 100 10.48 16.57 -0.74
N PRO A 101 11.11 17.52 -0.02
CA PRO A 101 10.98 17.61 1.43
C PRO A 101 9.52 17.66 1.92
N HIS A 102 8.64 18.37 1.20
CA HIS A 102 7.23 18.46 1.57
C HIS A 102 6.49 17.11 1.43
N ASP A 103 6.84 16.27 0.45
CA ASP A 103 6.26 14.93 0.30
C ASP A 103 6.57 14.05 1.52
N VAL A 104 7.81 14.14 2.02
CA VAL A 104 8.28 13.41 3.21
C VAL A 104 7.58 13.92 4.46
N LEU A 105 7.50 15.25 4.64
CA LEU A 105 6.82 15.86 5.78
C LEU A 105 5.33 15.53 5.81
N THR A 106 4.63 15.62 4.67
CA THR A 106 3.22 15.24 4.58
C THR A 106 3.04 13.74 4.82
N GLY A 107 3.97 12.90 4.34
CA GLY A 107 4.00 11.47 4.64
C GLY A 107 4.10 11.20 6.15
N TRP A 108 5.05 11.83 6.84
CA TRP A 108 5.19 11.71 8.30
C TRP A 108 3.95 12.20 9.05
N LEU A 109 3.35 13.31 8.62
CA LEU A 109 2.12 13.83 9.23
C LEU A 109 0.97 12.83 9.11
N ILE A 110 0.71 12.33 7.91
CA ILE A 110 -0.36 11.35 7.67
C ILE A 110 -0.07 10.04 8.43
N GLY A 111 1.16 9.54 8.38
CA GLY A 111 1.56 8.33 9.12
C GLY A 111 1.43 8.48 10.63
N GLY A 112 1.77 9.65 11.17
CA GLY A 112 1.61 10.01 12.58
C GLY A 112 0.14 10.12 12.99
N LEU A 113 -0.73 10.69 12.15
CA LEU A 113 -2.17 10.73 12.38
C LEU A 113 -2.79 9.33 12.38
N ILE A 114 -2.40 8.47 11.45
CA ILE A 114 -2.81 7.06 11.41
C ILE A 114 -2.37 6.33 12.69
N LEU A 115 -1.12 6.52 13.11
CA LEU A 115 -0.59 5.94 14.34
C LEU A 115 -1.38 6.42 15.56
N TRP A 116 -1.60 7.72 15.68
CA TRP A 116 -2.36 8.31 16.78
C TRP A 116 -3.78 7.72 16.83
N ALA A 117 -4.48 7.67 15.70
CA ALA A 117 -5.82 7.10 15.62
C ALA A 117 -5.81 5.61 16.01
N PHE A 118 -4.83 4.85 15.53
CA PHE A 118 -4.68 3.45 15.90
C PHE A 118 -4.48 3.29 17.41
N LEU A 119 -3.49 3.96 18.00
CA LEU A 119 -3.21 3.85 19.44
C LEU A 119 -4.37 4.36 20.31
N ARG A 120 -5.15 5.34 19.84
CA ARG A 120 -6.26 5.95 20.60
C ARG A 120 -7.53 5.11 20.57
N TYR A 121 -7.83 4.49 19.43
CA TYR A 121 -9.14 3.88 19.17
C TYR A 121 -9.11 2.36 18.99
N TRP A 122 -7.93 1.73 18.88
CA TRP A 122 -7.82 0.28 18.64
C TRP A 122 -8.60 -0.57 19.64
N ASP A 123 -8.47 -0.31 20.95
CA ASP A 123 -9.16 -1.10 21.97
C ASP A 123 -10.68 -0.98 21.86
N SER A 124 -11.19 0.22 21.56
CA SER A 124 -12.61 0.47 21.34
C SER A 124 -13.11 -0.23 20.07
N VAL A 125 -12.35 -0.17 18.98
CA VAL A 125 -12.68 -0.85 17.72
C VAL A 125 -12.65 -2.37 17.90
N ALA A 126 -11.65 -2.91 18.60
CA ALA A 126 -11.52 -4.32 18.88
C ALA A 126 -12.65 -4.83 19.78
N ALA A 127 -13.03 -4.06 20.81
CA ALA A 127 -14.15 -4.38 21.69
C ALA A 127 -15.48 -4.39 20.92
N TRP A 128 -15.73 -3.37 20.09
CA TRP A 128 -16.89 -3.31 19.21
C TRP A 128 -16.92 -4.48 18.22
N ALA A 129 -15.81 -4.78 17.55
CA ALA A 129 -15.73 -5.88 16.60
C ALA A 129 -16.08 -7.23 17.23
N LYS A 130 -15.69 -7.47 18.49
CA LYS A 130 -16.04 -8.67 19.26
C LYS A 130 -17.55 -8.82 19.54
N THR A 131 -18.33 -7.74 19.46
CA THR A 131 -19.80 -7.81 19.59
C THR A 131 -20.49 -8.24 18.30
N LEU A 132 -19.79 -8.21 17.16
CA LEU A 132 -20.32 -8.58 15.85
C LEU A 132 -20.19 -10.08 15.61
N THR A 133 -21.17 -10.66 14.90
CA THR A 133 -21.04 -12.02 14.36
C THR A 133 -19.97 -12.04 13.26
N PHE A 134 -19.39 -13.21 12.99
CA PHE A 134 -18.41 -13.38 11.92
C PHE A 134 -18.89 -12.78 10.58
N GLY A 135 -20.12 -13.08 10.15
CA GLY A 135 -20.69 -12.50 8.93
C GLY A 135 -20.79 -10.97 8.95
N LYS A 136 -21.10 -10.35 10.09
CA LYS A 136 -21.12 -8.89 10.25
C LYS A 136 -19.71 -8.29 10.22
N GLN A 137 -18.71 -8.98 10.77
CA GLN A 137 -17.31 -8.56 10.68
C GLN A 137 -16.82 -8.57 9.22
N ILE A 138 -17.13 -9.63 8.47
CA ILE A 138 -16.82 -9.71 7.03
C ILE A 138 -17.57 -8.62 6.25
N GLY A 139 -18.85 -8.39 6.56
CA GLY A 139 -19.62 -7.30 5.96
C GLY A 139 -19.00 -5.92 6.22
N ALA A 140 -18.58 -5.64 7.45
CA ALA A 140 -17.90 -4.39 7.79
C ALA A 140 -16.55 -4.25 7.05
N ALA A 141 -15.75 -5.30 6.98
CA ALA A 141 -14.48 -5.31 6.23
C ALA A 141 -14.70 -5.09 4.74
N PHE A 142 -15.76 -5.67 4.16
CA PHE A 142 -16.15 -5.50 2.78
C PHE A 142 -16.58 -4.06 2.49
N LEU A 143 -17.44 -3.48 3.34
CA LEU A 143 -17.88 -2.09 3.19
C LEU A 143 -16.72 -1.10 3.31
N LEU A 144 -15.80 -1.30 4.26
CA LEU A 144 -14.61 -0.47 4.40
C LEU A 144 -13.73 -0.54 3.15
N SER A 145 -13.40 -1.75 2.70
CA SER A 145 -12.51 -1.96 1.56
C SER A 145 -13.15 -1.50 0.24
N GLY A 146 -14.44 -1.79 0.05
CA GLY A 146 -15.23 -1.32 -1.08
C GLY A 146 -15.40 0.19 -1.11
N GLY A 147 -15.60 0.83 0.06
CA GLY A 147 -15.63 2.28 0.19
C GLY A 147 -14.31 2.94 -0.22
N LEU A 148 -13.17 2.37 0.20
CA LEU A 148 -11.84 2.84 -0.22
C LEU A 148 -11.63 2.66 -1.74
N VAL A 149 -12.05 1.53 -2.31
CA VAL A 149 -11.98 1.30 -3.76
C VAL A 149 -12.87 2.29 -4.51
N LEU A 150 -14.07 2.59 -4.00
CA LEU A 150 -15.00 3.54 -4.60
C LEU A 150 -14.41 4.96 -4.59
N VAL A 151 -13.94 5.43 -3.44
CA VAL A 151 -13.32 6.77 -3.32
C VAL A 151 -12.09 6.88 -4.21
N GLY A 152 -11.18 5.90 -4.15
CA GLY A 152 -9.99 5.91 -4.99
C GLY A 152 -10.31 5.78 -6.49
N GLY A 153 -11.32 4.99 -6.85
CA GLY A 153 -11.80 4.86 -8.23
C GLY A 153 -12.41 6.14 -8.77
N LEU A 154 -13.16 6.89 -7.96
CA LEU A 154 -13.66 8.21 -8.31
C LEU A 154 -12.52 9.21 -8.53
N ILE A 155 -11.48 9.18 -7.70
CA ILE A 155 -10.27 10.00 -7.88
C ILE A 155 -9.57 9.65 -9.20
N VAL A 156 -9.32 8.36 -9.45
CA VAL A 156 -8.67 7.88 -10.69
C VAL A 156 -9.49 8.27 -11.91
N THR A 157 -10.81 8.13 -11.86
CA THR A 157 -11.72 8.51 -12.95
C THR A 157 -11.69 10.02 -13.18
N GLY A 158 -11.68 10.83 -12.12
CA GLY A 158 -11.53 12.28 -12.21
C GLY A 158 -10.19 12.74 -12.79
N LEU A 159 -9.16 11.91 -12.73
CA LEU A 159 -7.83 12.15 -13.29
C LEU A 159 -7.59 11.45 -14.64
N SER A 160 -8.58 10.73 -15.20
CA SER A 160 -8.41 9.91 -16.41
C SER A 160 -8.01 10.70 -17.66
N GLY A 161 -8.35 11.98 -17.74
CA GLY A 161 -7.94 12.89 -18.83
C GLY A 161 -6.59 13.58 -18.59
N TRP A 162 -5.95 13.34 -17.45
CA TRP A 162 -4.65 13.94 -17.15
C TRP A 162 -3.53 13.16 -17.81
N THR A 163 -2.67 13.87 -18.53
CA THR A 163 -1.46 13.33 -19.14
C THR A 163 -0.23 13.89 -18.46
N MET A 164 0.77 13.04 -18.28
CA MET A 164 2.04 13.45 -17.68
C MET A 164 2.85 14.28 -18.69
N PRO A 165 3.34 15.48 -18.30
CA PRO A 165 4.27 16.27 -19.09
C PRO A 165 5.48 15.46 -19.60
N VAL A 166 5.88 15.70 -20.85
CA VAL A 166 6.96 14.97 -21.53
C VAL A 166 8.29 15.07 -20.78
N GLU A 167 8.63 16.25 -20.24
CA GLU A 167 9.85 16.46 -19.46
C GLU A 167 9.94 15.55 -18.23
N TRP A 168 8.80 15.28 -17.59
CA TRP A 168 8.71 14.40 -16.43
C TRP A 168 8.88 12.94 -16.85
N MET A 169 8.31 12.56 -17.98
CA MET A 169 8.50 11.22 -18.56
C MET A 169 9.96 10.96 -18.93
N GLN A 170 10.62 11.94 -19.54
CA GLN A 170 12.03 11.86 -19.91
C GLN A 170 12.93 11.77 -18.69
N ASN A 171 12.64 12.53 -17.63
CA ASN A 171 13.41 12.43 -16.40
C ASN A 171 13.14 11.09 -15.67
N ALA A 172 11.93 10.54 -15.80
CA ALA A 172 11.60 9.22 -15.27
C ALA A 172 12.36 8.08 -15.92
N ALA A 173 12.44 8.12 -17.24
CA ALA A 173 13.19 7.13 -18.01
C ALA A 173 14.69 7.12 -17.68
N ARG A 174 15.23 8.17 -17.04
CA ARG A 174 16.63 8.18 -16.55
C ARG A 174 16.83 7.34 -15.29
N ALA A 175 15.77 7.10 -14.51
CA ALA A 175 15.83 6.39 -13.23
C ALA A 175 15.71 4.86 -13.37
N GLY A 176 15.24 4.38 -14.53
CA GLY A 176 15.00 2.98 -14.81
C GLY A 176 14.04 2.77 -16.00
N ASP A 177 13.82 1.50 -16.33
CA ASP A 177 13.05 1.09 -17.52
C ASP A 177 11.52 1.13 -17.34
N GLU A 178 11.04 1.28 -16.10
CA GLU A 178 9.60 1.34 -15.82
C GLU A 178 9.06 2.76 -15.97
N LEU A 179 8.16 2.95 -16.95
CA LEU A 179 7.45 4.21 -17.12
C LEU A 179 6.48 4.44 -15.96
N PRO A 180 6.41 5.66 -15.40
CA PRO A 180 5.51 5.96 -14.31
C PRO A 180 4.05 5.95 -14.77
N ALA A 181 3.19 5.31 -13.99
CA ALA A 181 1.75 5.19 -14.23
C ALA A 181 0.97 5.68 -12.99
N PRO A 182 1.03 6.98 -12.68
CA PRO A 182 0.58 7.50 -11.40
C PRO A 182 -0.94 7.47 -11.21
N VAL A 183 -1.68 7.44 -12.31
CA VAL A 183 -3.14 7.27 -12.32
C VAL A 183 -3.45 5.80 -12.62
N SER A 184 -3.35 4.93 -11.60
CA SER A 184 -3.62 3.50 -11.76
C SER A 184 -4.42 2.92 -10.59
N MET A 185 -5.36 2.03 -10.91
CA MET A 185 -6.12 1.26 -9.91
C MET A 185 -5.29 0.15 -9.24
N ASN A 186 -4.09 -0.12 -9.77
CA ASN A 186 -3.22 -1.21 -9.35
C ASN A 186 -2.88 -1.17 -7.86
N SER A 187 -2.38 -0.05 -7.37
CA SER A 187 -1.97 0.11 -5.96
C SER A 187 -3.19 0.15 -5.02
N LEU A 188 -4.28 0.78 -5.48
CA LEU A 188 -5.54 0.84 -4.75
C LEU A 188 -6.09 -0.56 -4.48
N LEU A 189 -6.30 -1.36 -5.53
CA LEU A 189 -6.85 -2.72 -5.42
C LEU A 189 -5.93 -3.68 -4.68
N THR A 190 -4.61 -3.48 -4.81
CA THR A 190 -3.62 -4.26 -4.06
C THR A 190 -3.76 -4.02 -2.56
N THR A 191 -3.82 -2.75 -2.16
CA THR A 191 -3.86 -2.36 -0.74
C THR A 191 -5.21 -2.67 -0.11
N THR A 192 -6.32 -2.38 -0.79
CA THR A 192 -7.66 -2.66 -0.28
C THR A 192 -7.99 -4.15 -0.28
N GLY A 193 -7.50 -4.92 -1.26
CA GLY A 193 -7.59 -6.37 -1.25
C GLY A 193 -6.84 -6.96 -0.06
N ALA A 194 -5.58 -6.56 0.14
CA ALA A 194 -4.80 -6.98 1.32
C ALA A 194 -5.48 -6.59 2.65
N LEU A 195 -6.03 -5.38 2.76
CA LEU A 195 -6.78 -4.95 3.94
C LEU A 195 -8.00 -5.83 4.19
N PHE A 196 -8.82 -6.07 3.16
CA PHE A 196 -10.00 -6.93 3.25
C PHE A 196 -9.62 -8.35 3.71
N GLY A 197 -8.57 -8.91 3.11
CA GLY A 197 -7.99 -10.19 3.48
C GLY A 197 -7.53 -10.23 4.93
N LEU A 198 -6.75 -9.23 5.35
CA LEU A 198 -6.23 -9.14 6.73
C LEU A 198 -7.36 -9.11 7.76
N LEU A 199 -8.39 -8.27 7.54
CA LEU A 199 -9.53 -8.18 8.44
C LEU A 199 -10.34 -9.48 8.48
N THR A 200 -10.52 -10.12 7.32
CA THR A 200 -11.20 -11.41 7.20
C THR A 200 -10.45 -12.52 7.94
N GLY A 201 -9.12 -12.59 7.79
CA GLY A 201 -8.29 -13.57 8.49
C GLY A 201 -8.27 -13.36 10.01
N LEU A 202 -8.25 -12.09 10.47
CA LEU A 202 -8.36 -11.75 11.89
C LEU A 202 -9.72 -12.18 12.47
N ALA A 203 -10.82 -11.85 11.78
CA ALA A 203 -12.17 -12.26 12.16
C ALA A 203 -12.30 -13.79 12.29
N TRP A 204 -11.71 -14.51 11.34
CA TRP A 204 -11.71 -15.97 11.33
C TRP A 204 -10.90 -16.56 12.50
N MET A 205 -9.74 -15.99 12.83
CA MET A 205 -8.92 -16.44 13.94
C MET A 205 -9.53 -16.14 15.30
N GLU A 206 -10.12 -14.96 15.47
CA GLU A 206 -10.83 -14.61 16.71
C GLU A 206 -12.00 -15.56 16.99
N GLN A 207 -12.76 -15.94 15.95
CA GLN A 207 -13.84 -16.93 16.07
C GLN A 207 -13.32 -18.30 16.54
N ARG A 208 -12.08 -18.65 16.19
CA ARG A 208 -11.46 -19.96 16.50
C ARG A 208 -10.68 -19.99 17.81
N GLY A 209 -10.71 -18.91 18.58
CA GLY A 209 -10.08 -18.86 19.90
C GLY A 209 -8.86 -17.94 19.97
N GLY A 210 -8.46 -17.32 18.86
CA GLY A 210 -7.33 -16.41 18.77
C GLY A 210 -6.00 -17.12 18.47
N TYR A 211 -4.92 -16.38 18.61
CA TYR A 211 -3.56 -16.82 18.33
C TYR A 211 -2.59 -16.29 19.38
N ASP A 212 -1.78 -17.17 19.98
CA ASP A 212 -0.66 -16.77 20.82
C ASP A 212 0.67 -16.94 20.07
N ALA A 213 1.36 -15.82 19.86
CA ALA A 213 2.66 -15.76 19.20
C ALA A 213 3.83 -16.20 20.10
N SER A 214 3.59 -16.44 21.39
CA SER A 214 4.63 -16.81 22.35
C SER A 214 5.27 -18.19 22.08
N GLY A 215 6.19 -18.62 22.96
CA GLY A 215 6.88 -19.90 22.87
C GLY A 215 8.32 -19.86 22.36
N LEU A 216 8.90 -21.04 22.15
CA LEU A 216 10.31 -21.30 21.84
C LEU A 216 10.79 -20.60 20.56
N ALA A 217 12.05 -20.12 20.56
CA ALA A 217 12.63 -19.39 19.44
C ALA A 217 12.65 -20.18 18.13
N TRP A 218 12.98 -21.47 18.16
CA TRP A 218 12.97 -22.31 16.95
C TRP A 218 11.55 -22.47 16.37
N LYS A 219 10.52 -22.59 17.22
CA LYS A 219 9.12 -22.61 16.77
C LYS A 219 8.76 -21.29 16.09
N ARG A 220 9.25 -20.15 16.59
CA ARG A 220 9.03 -18.84 15.95
C ARG A 220 9.74 -18.74 14.59
N ALA A 221 10.96 -19.27 14.48
CA ALA A 221 11.70 -19.31 13.22
C ALA A 221 10.97 -20.17 12.16
N VAL A 222 10.49 -21.36 12.54
CA VAL A 222 9.72 -22.23 11.65
C VAL A 222 8.40 -21.56 11.22
N ARG A 223 7.69 -20.91 12.14
CA ARG A 223 6.48 -20.13 11.82
C ARG A 223 6.77 -19.03 10.79
N TYR A 224 7.88 -18.32 10.92
CA TYR A 224 8.28 -17.29 9.97
C TYR A 224 8.51 -17.87 8.56
N LEU A 225 9.23 -19.00 8.45
CA LEU A 225 9.46 -19.67 7.17
C LEU A 225 8.16 -20.12 6.52
N ILE A 226 7.30 -20.80 7.27
CA ILE A 226 6.01 -21.29 6.79
C ILE A 226 5.12 -20.11 6.35
N GLY A 227 5.10 -19.02 7.12
CA GLY A 227 4.40 -17.79 6.77
C GLY A 227 4.87 -17.22 5.43
N LEU A 228 6.19 -17.08 5.26
CA LEU A 228 6.82 -16.59 4.02
C LEU A 228 6.52 -17.49 2.81
N VAL A 229 6.60 -18.82 2.98
CA VAL A 229 6.29 -19.77 1.91
C VAL A 229 4.86 -19.59 1.43
N GLY A 230 3.89 -19.47 2.34
CA GLY A 230 2.50 -19.25 1.93
C GLY A 230 2.27 -17.88 1.29
N ILE A 231 2.96 -16.82 1.73
CA ILE A 231 2.95 -15.53 1.02
C ILE A 231 3.48 -15.72 -0.40
N ALA A 232 4.59 -16.43 -0.59
CA ALA A 232 5.17 -16.69 -1.91
C ALA A 232 4.19 -17.48 -2.80
N ILE A 233 3.50 -18.48 -2.26
CA ILE A 233 2.48 -19.26 -2.99
C ILE A 233 1.35 -18.35 -3.49
N PHE A 234 0.75 -17.53 -2.62
CA PHE A 234 -0.35 -16.67 -3.05
C PHE A 234 0.10 -15.48 -3.90
N TYR A 235 1.27 -14.90 -3.59
CA TYR A 235 1.78 -13.73 -4.30
C TYR A 235 2.36 -14.11 -5.67
N ILE A 236 3.28 -15.06 -5.72
CA ILE A 236 3.97 -15.49 -6.95
C ILE A 236 3.13 -16.52 -7.69
N GLY A 237 2.63 -17.55 -7.00
CA GLY A 237 1.85 -18.63 -7.62
C GLY A 237 0.62 -18.11 -8.37
N LEU A 238 -0.20 -17.28 -7.72
CA LEU A 238 -1.36 -16.70 -8.40
C LEU A 238 -0.99 -15.65 -9.44
N LYS A 239 0.15 -14.96 -9.32
CA LYS A 239 0.62 -14.05 -10.38
C LYS A 239 0.88 -14.78 -11.70
N MET A 240 1.31 -16.04 -11.65
CA MET A 240 1.58 -16.85 -12.86
C MET A 240 0.30 -17.32 -13.56
N ILE A 241 -0.80 -17.46 -12.80
CA ILE A 241 -2.07 -17.98 -13.31
C ILE A 241 -3.02 -16.85 -13.71
N PHE A 242 -3.03 -15.76 -12.93
CA PHE A 242 -3.99 -14.69 -13.09
C PHE A 242 -3.61 -13.74 -14.24
N PRO A 243 -4.60 -13.23 -14.98
CA PRO A 243 -4.35 -12.29 -16.06
C PRO A 243 -3.68 -11.01 -15.53
N SER A 244 -2.72 -10.52 -16.30
CA SER A 244 -2.10 -9.21 -16.07
C SER A 244 -2.69 -8.17 -17.03
N GLY A 245 -2.74 -6.92 -16.60
CA GLY A 245 -3.26 -5.81 -17.41
C GLY A 245 -4.06 -4.80 -16.58
N GLU A 246 -4.65 -3.85 -17.30
CA GLU A 246 -5.42 -2.72 -16.76
C GLU A 246 -6.91 -2.79 -17.13
N ASN A 247 -7.44 -4.01 -17.23
CA ASN A 247 -8.85 -4.27 -17.50
C ASN A 247 -9.57 -4.80 -16.25
N LEU A 248 -10.90 -4.78 -16.27
CA LEU A 248 -11.73 -5.19 -15.15
C LEU A 248 -11.40 -6.60 -14.66
N THR A 249 -11.13 -7.53 -15.57
CA THR A 249 -10.78 -8.92 -15.24
C THR A 249 -9.47 -8.98 -14.46
N ALA A 250 -8.39 -8.36 -14.96
CA ALA A 250 -7.10 -8.31 -14.28
C ALA A 250 -7.21 -7.61 -12.90
N TYR A 251 -8.03 -6.57 -12.80
CA TYR A 251 -8.32 -5.88 -11.54
C TYR A 251 -9.05 -6.76 -10.53
N ALA A 252 -10.06 -7.51 -10.96
CA ALA A 252 -10.78 -8.45 -10.09
C ALA A 252 -9.84 -9.53 -9.56
N PHE A 253 -9.05 -10.16 -10.43
CA PHE A 253 -8.09 -11.19 -10.04
C PHE A 253 -6.97 -10.64 -9.14
N ARG A 254 -6.51 -9.40 -9.38
CA ARG A 254 -5.57 -8.72 -8.48
C ARG A 254 -6.16 -8.54 -7.09
N PHE A 255 -7.39 -8.06 -6.99
CA PHE A 255 -8.08 -7.90 -5.71
C PHE A 255 -8.20 -9.24 -4.96
N VAL A 256 -8.60 -10.31 -5.66
CA VAL A 256 -8.67 -11.68 -5.11
C VAL A 256 -7.31 -12.14 -4.63
N ARG A 257 -6.26 -11.98 -5.43
CA ARG A 257 -4.89 -12.40 -5.06
C ARG A 257 -4.46 -11.76 -3.75
N TYR A 258 -4.59 -10.44 -3.63
CA TYR A 258 -4.14 -9.74 -2.42
C TYR A 258 -5.07 -9.97 -1.23
N THR A 259 -6.36 -10.24 -1.46
CA THR A 259 -7.26 -10.74 -0.42
C THR A 259 -6.75 -12.05 0.17
N LEU A 260 -6.33 -13.00 -0.68
CA LEU A 260 -5.78 -14.27 -0.21
C LEU A 260 -4.45 -14.09 0.53
N VAL A 261 -3.57 -13.20 0.05
CA VAL A 261 -2.33 -12.85 0.76
C VAL A 261 -2.64 -12.27 2.15
N GLY A 262 -3.56 -11.31 2.25
CA GLY A 262 -3.95 -10.72 3.54
C GLY A 262 -4.57 -11.75 4.48
N ALA A 263 -5.49 -12.57 3.99
CA ALA A 263 -6.16 -13.61 4.78
C ALA A 263 -5.18 -14.71 5.24
N TRP A 264 -4.16 -15.01 4.44
CA TRP A 264 -3.08 -15.90 4.84
C TRP A 264 -2.29 -15.33 6.03
N ILE A 265 -1.88 -14.06 5.95
CA ILE A 265 -1.05 -13.40 6.97
C ILE A 265 -1.73 -13.41 8.34
N SER A 266 -2.99 -13.03 8.42
CA SER A 266 -3.70 -12.88 9.70
C SER A 266 -4.53 -14.09 10.12
N GLY A 267 -4.80 -15.02 9.20
CA GLY A 267 -5.69 -16.15 9.42
C GLY A 267 -5.06 -17.49 9.10
N GLY A 268 -4.77 -17.73 7.82
CA GLY A 268 -4.30 -19.03 7.31
C GLY A 268 -3.02 -19.52 7.98
N ALA A 269 -2.00 -18.67 8.06
CA ALA A 269 -0.72 -19.03 8.69
C ALA A 269 -0.86 -19.26 10.20
N PRO A 270 -1.48 -18.34 10.99
CA PRO A 270 -1.77 -18.60 12.41
C PRO A 270 -2.51 -19.91 12.68
N TRP A 271 -3.55 -20.21 11.88
CA TRP A 271 -4.29 -21.47 12.00
C TRP A 271 -3.38 -22.67 11.79
N MET A 272 -2.58 -22.67 10.73
CA MET A 272 -1.67 -23.77 10.43
C MET A 272 -0.58 -23.92 11.51
N PHE A 273 -0.11 -22.83 12.11
CA PHE A 273 0.85 -22.91 13.22
C PHE A 273 0.25 -23.63 14.44
N ILE A 274 -1.03 -23.41 14.73
CA ILE A 274 -1.73 -24.12 15.80
C ILE A 274 -1.91 -25.59 15.44
N THR A 275 -2.33 -25.89 14.21
CA THR A 275 -2.50 -27.27 13.72
C THR A 275 -1.20 -28.07 13.76
N LEU A 276 -0.06 -27.43 13.48
CA LEU A 276 1.28 -28.03 13.53
C LEU A 276 1.92 -27.99 14.94
N GLN A 277 1.19 -27.59 15.97
CA GLN A 277 1.68 -27.47 17.36
C GLN A 277 2.90 -26.53 17.50
N LEU A 278 3.02 -25.55 16.62
CA LEU A 278 4.05 -24.51 16.62
C LEU A 278 3.63 -23.28 17.43
N ALA A 279 2.33 -23.11 17.69
CA ALA A 279 1.74 -22.04 18.48
C ALA A 279 0.54 -22.56 19.30
N ASN A 280 0.15 -21.80 20.32
CA ASN A 280 -0.97 -22.13 21.18
C ASN A 280 -2.23 -21.35 20.78
N ASN A 281 -3.39 -21.93 21.10
CA ASN A 281 -4.67 -21.26 21.03
C ASN A 281 -5.02 -20.77 22.45
N PRO A 282 -5.14 -19.48 22.71
CA PRO A 282 -5.32 -18.99 24.07
C PRO A 282 -6.68 -19.37 24.70
N LYS A 283 -7.65 -19.84 23.92
CA LYS A 283 -8.99 -20.26 24.39
C LYS A 283 -9.26 -21.76 24.24
N ARG A 284 -8.25 -22.58 23.91
CA ARG A 284 -8.35 -24.06 23.85
C ARG A 284 -7.16 -24.68 24.54
#